data_AF-K2ICI9-F1
#
_entry.id   AF-K2ICI9-F1
#
_cell.length_a   1.000
_cell.length_b   1.000
_cell.length_c   1.000
_cell.angle_alpha   90.00
_cell.angle_beta   90.00
_cell.angle_gamma   90.00
#
_symmetry.space_group_name_H-M   'P 1'
#
loop_
_entity.id
_entity.type
_entity.pdbx_description
1 polymer ?
#
loop_
_entity_poly.entity_id
_entity_poly.type
_entity_poly.pdbx_seq_one_letter_code
_entity_poly.pdbx_strand_id
1 'polypeptide(L)'
;MSKTVRIEPGVKLRDADKMALIPVKVMPSEPKEMLRKPEWLRVKLPASTQRIDDIKGAMRKHGLHSVCEEASCPNLSECFNHGTATFMILGAICTRRCPFCDV
;
A
#
# COMPACT_ATOMS: atom_id res chain seq x y z
N MET A 1 -20.17 11.50 9.09
CA MET A 1 -19.63 11.78 10.44
C MET A 1 -18.12 11.91 10.31
N SER A 2 -17.55 13.10 10.55
CA SER A 2 -16.11 13.31 10.45
C SER A 2 -15.43 12.55 11.59
N LYS A 3 -14.76 11.44 11.26
CA LYS A 3 -14.02 10.64 12.23
C LYS A 3 -12.83 11.48 12.69
N THR A 4 -12.71 11.74 13.99
CA THR A 4 -11.56 12.50 14.51
C THR A 4 -10.33 11.60 14.46
N VAL A 5 -9.47 11.79 13.46
CA VAL A 5 -8.24 11.01 13.30
C VAL A 5 -7.23 11.44 14.36
N ARG A 6 -6.73 10.50 15.15
CA ARG A 6 -5.66 10.71 16.15
C ARG A 6 -4.40 9.98 15.71
N ILE A 7 -3.25 10.60 15.94
CA ILE A 7 -1.95 9.97 15.69
C ILE A 7 -1.55 9.22 16.95
N GLU A 8 -1.37 7.91 16.83
CA GLU A 8 -0.90 7.04 17.91
C GLU A 8 0.42 6.35 17.49
N PRO A 9 1.46 6.32 18.34
CA PRO A 9 2.71 5.64 18.02
C PRO A 9 2.48 4.16 17.68
N GLY A 10 3.06 3.70 16.57
CA GLY A 10 2.92 2.31 16.11
C GLY A 10 1.62 2.02 15.34
N VAL A 11 0.69 2.97 15.23
CA VAL A 11 -0.56 2.80 14.48
C VAL A 11 -0.41 3.41 13.09
N LYS A 12 -0.52 2.57 12.04
CA LYS A 12 -0.49 3.00 10.64
C LYS A 12 -1.82 3.65 10.23
N LEU A 13 -1.75 4.85 9.66
CA LEU A 13 -2.89 5.52 9.03
C LEU A 13 -2.89 5.24 7.53
N ARG A 14 -4.06 5.01 6.93
CA ARG A 14 -4.22 4.73 5.48
C ARG A 14 -5.20 5.71 4.84
N ASP A 15 -5.09 5.88 3.52
CA ASP A 15 -6.06 6.58 2.68
C ASP A 15 -6.51 7.94 3.27
N ALA A 16 -7.82 8.11 3.46
CA ALA A 16 -8.44 9.32 3.98
C ALA A 16 -7.93 9.71 5.38
N ASP A 17 -7.65 8.72 6.24
CA ASP A 17 -7.15 8.99 7.60
C ASP A 17 -5.74 9.59 7.54
N LYS A 18 -4.91 9.13 6.60
CA LYS A 18 -3.59 9.73 6.34
C LYS A 18 -3.71 11.14 5.76
N MET A 19 -4.62 11.35 4.80
CA MET A 19 -4.77 12.65 4.14
C MET A 19 -5.39 13.73 5.02
N ALA A 20 -6.22 13.36 5.99
CA ALA A 20 -6.89 14.30 6.90
C ALA A 20 -5.91 15.16 7.73
N LEU A 21 -4.64 14.75 7.84
CA LEU A 21 -3.60 15.42 8.62
C LEU A 21 -2.62 16.24 7.77
N ILE A 22 -2.87 16.38 6.48
CA ILE A 22 -2.03 17.18 5.57
C ILE A 22 -2.40 18.68 5.76
N PRO A 23 -1.42 19.60 5.88
CA PRO A 23 -1.69 21.02 6.13
C PRO A 23 -2.30 21.76 4.92
N VAL A 24 -2.40 21.10 3.77
CA VAL A 24 -3.04 21.62 2.55
C VAL A 24 -4.33 20.87 2.27
N LYS A 25 -5.31 21.58 1.69
CA LYS A 25 -6.60 21.01 1.33
C LYS A 25 -6.46 20.04 0.15
N VAL A 26 -6.52 18.74 0.42
CA VAL A 26 -6.68 17.72 -0.61
C VAL A 26 -8.15 17.67 -0.98
N MET A 27 -8.48 18.01 -2.23
CA MET A 27 -9.85 17.88 -2.75
C MET A 27 -10.03 16.46 -3.29
N PRO A 28 -10.81 15.59 -2.63
CA PRO A 28 -11.10 14.28 -3.19
C PRO A 28 -11.97 14.42 -4.44
N SER A 29 -11.72 13.58 -5.43
CA SER A 29 -12.65 13.43 -6.55
C SER A 29 -13.89 12.68 -6.07
N GLU A 30 -15.06 13.15 -6.46
CA GLU A 30 -16.31 12.44 -6.16
C GLU A 30 -16.34 11.10 -6.90
N PRO A 31 -16.87 10.01 -6.32
CA PRO A 31 -16.91 8.69 -6.98
C PRO A 31 -17.59 8.70 -8.36
N LYS A 32 -18.53 9.61 -8.57
CA LYS A 32 -19.23 9.81 -9.85
C LYS A 32 -18.31 10.40 -10.94
N GLU A 33 -17.27 11.14 -10.55
CA GLU A 33 -16.29 11.79 -11.43
C GLU A 33 -15.05 10.92 -11.67
N MET A 34 -14.84 9.87 -10.86
CA MET A 34 -13.71 8.96 -11.01
C MET A 34 -13.82 8.16 -12.31
N LEU A 35 -12.87 8.38 -13.22
CA LEU A 35 -12.73 7.60 -14.43
C LEU A 35 -12.41 6.14 -14.11
N ARG A 36 -13.06 5.21 -14.81
CA ARG A 36 -12.71 3.79 -14.72
C ARG A 36 -11.29 3.60 -15.25
N LYS A 37 -10.53 2.73 -14.57
CA LYS A 37 -9.23 2.28 -15.08
C LYS A 37 -9.42 1.63 -16.47
N PRO A 38 -8.57 1.96 -17.46
CA PRO A 38 -8.66 1.36 -18.78
C PRO A 38 -8.36 -0.13 -18.73
N GLU A 39 -8.84 -0.88 -19.71
CA GLU A 39 -8.76 -2.36 -19.72
C GLU A 39 -7.31 -2.86 -19.65
N TRP A 40 -6.39 -2.22 -20.38
CA TRP A 40 -4.98 -2.60 -20.46
C TRP A 40 -4.21 -2.43 -19.14
N LEU A 41 -4.74 -1.69 -18.16
CA LEU A 41 -4.08 -1.45 -16.87
C LEU A 41 -4.35 -2.57 -15.85
N ARG A 42 -5.16 -3.58 -16.19
CA ARG A 42 -5.49 -4.68 -15.28
C ARG A 42 -4.42 -5.76 -15.31
N VAL A 43 -3.94 -6.14 -14.13
CA VAL A 43 -3.00 -7.26 -13.97
C VAL A 43 -3.70 -8.61 -14.10
N LYS A 44 -2.96 -9.61 -14.58
CA LYS A 44 -3.41 -11.00 -14.60
C LYS A 44 -3.06 -11.67 -13.28
N LEU A 45 -4.01 -12.36 -12.68
CA LEU A 45 -3.74 -13.14 -11.48
C LEU A 45 -2.89 -14.38 -11.83
N PRO A 46 -1.91 -14.73 -10.98
CA PRO A 46 -1.08 -15.90 -11.22
C PRO A 46 -1.88 -17.20 -11.03
N ALA A 47 -1.46 -18.28 -11.70
CA ALA A 47 -2.09 -19.59 -11.55
C ALA A 47 -1.82 -20.23 -10.18
N SER A 48 -0.74 -19.83 -9.50
CA SER A 48 -0.37 -20.31 -8.17
C SER A 48 0.11 -19.16 -7.30
N THR A 49 -0.21 -19.21 -6.01
CA THR A 49 0.25 -18.25 -4.99
C THR A 49 1.39 -18.78 -4.13
N GLN A 50 1.85 -20.02 -4.33
CA GLN A 50 2.81 -20.67 -3.43
C GLN A 50 4.05 -19.82 -3.15
N ARG A 51 4.74 -19.33 -4.19
CA ARG A 51 5.93 -18.48 -4.01
C ARG A 51 5.61 -17.13 -3.35
N ILE A 52 4.44 -16.58 -3.62
CA ILE A 52 3.97 -15.33 -2.98
C ILE A 52 3.81 -15.58 -1.48
N ASP A 53 3.16 -16.68 -1.11
CA ASP A 53 2.91 -17.06 0.28
C ASP A 53 4.21 -17.40 1.02
N ASP A 54 5.16 -18.05 0.35
CA ASP A 54 6.50 -18.34 0.90
C ASP A 54 7.27 -17.06 1.22
N ILE A 55 7.34 -16.11 0.28
CA ILE A 55 8.04 -14.82 0.49
C ILE A 55 7.36 -14.03 1.60
N LYS A 56 6.02 -13.93 1.57
CA LYS A 56 5.26 -13.27 2.64
C LYS A 56 5.48 -13.92 4.00
N GLY A 57 5.54 -15.26 4.04
CA GLY A 57 5.84 -16.02 5.25
C GLY A 57 7.24 -15.72 5.79
N ALA A 58 8.25 -15.71 4.92
CA ALA A 58 9.63 -15.38 5.28
C ALA A 58 9.73 -13.94 5.83
N MET A 59 9.11 -12.96 5.16
CA MET A 59 9.12 -11.57 5.63
C MET A 59 8.47 -11.42 7.01
N ARG A 60 7.29 -12.01 7.23
CA ARG A 60 6.61 -11.99 8.54
C ARG A 60 7.44 -12.66 9.63
N LYS A 61 8.06 -13.81 9.33
CA LYS A 61 8.94 -14.52 10.26
C LYS A 61 10.13 -13.67 10.72
N HIS A 62 10.64 -12.82 9.84
CA HIS A 62 11.81 -11.96 10.12
C HIS A 62 11.45 -10.53 10.51
N GLY A 63 10.16 -10.19 10.66
CA GLY A 63 9.73 -8.82 10.97
C GLY A 63 10.12 -7.80 9.90
N LEU A 64 10.18 -8.23 8.64
CA LEU A 64 10.57 -7.39 7.51
C LEU A 64 9.34 -6.79 6.83
N HIS A 65 9.52 -5.59 6.27
CA HIS A 65 8.51 -4.89 5.49
C HIS A 65 8.96 -4.75 4.04
N SER A 66 8.00 -4.71 3.12
CA SER A 66 8.27 -4.51 1.69
C SER A 66 7.33 -3.47 1.12
N VAL A 67 7.87 -2.56 0.31
CA VAL A 67 7.06 -1.57 -0.42
C VAL A 67 6.10 -2.26 -1.41
N CYS A 68 6.40 -3.49 -1.82
CA CYS A 68 5.50 -4.29 -2.65
C CYS A 68 4.15 -4.51 -1.95
N GLU A 69 4.15 -4.78 -0.64
CA GLU A 69 2.94 -4.95 0.17
C GLU A 69 2.42 -3.62 0.73
N GLU A 70 3.31 -2.80 1.29
CA GLU A 70 2.91 -1.59 2.02
C GLU A 70 2.34 -0.49 1.12
N ALA A 71 2.65 -0.53 -0.18
CA ALA A 71 2.15 0.43 -1.17
C ALA A 71 1.13 -0.15 -2.16
N SER A 72 0.57 -1.33 -1.86
CA SER A 72 -0.42 -2.02 -2.71
C SER A 72 0.03 -2.17 -4.18
N CYS A 73 1.29 -2.55 -4.39
CA CYS A 73 1.89 -2.62 -5.72
C CYS A 73 1.18 -3.67 -6.60
N PRO A 74 0.70 -3.31 -7.80
CA PRO A 74 -0.01 -4.25 -8.68
C PRO A 74 0.89 -5.37 -9.22
N ASN A 75 2.21 -5.17 -9.21
CA ASN A 75 3.19 -6.13 -9.73
C ASN A 75 3.67 -7.14 -8.67
N LEU A 76 3.13 -7.10 -7.46
CA LEU A 76 3.57 -7.98 -6.36
C LEU A 76 3.59 -9.44 -6.75
N SER A 77 2.55 -9.93 -7.44
CA SER A 77 2.46 -11.33 -7.85
C SER A 77 3.56 -11.74 -8.83
N GLU A 78 3.91 -10.85 -9.76
CA GLU A 78 4.99 -11.09 -10.73
C GLU A 78 6.35 -11.07 -10.04
N CYS A 79 6.64 -10.01 -9.29
CA CYS A 79 7.93 -9.85 -8.62
C CYS A 79 8.21 -11.00 -7.64
N PHE A 80 7.24 -11.35 -6.80
CA PHE A 80 7.42 -12.42 -5.81
C PHE A 80 7.54 -13.79 -6.47
N ASN A 81 6.80 -14.07 -7.54
CA ASN A 81 6.98 -15.31 -8.29
C ASN A 81 8.37 -15.43 -8.93
N HIS A 82 9.04 -14.31 -9.22
CA HIS A 82 10.41 -14.27 -9.71
C HIS A 82 11.46 -14.25 -8.57
N GLY A 83 11.06 -14.31 -7.30
CA GLY A 83 11.98 -14.26 -6.17
C GLY A 83 12.51 -12.85 -5.86
N THR A 84 11.86 -11.81 -6.36
CA THR A 84 12.28 -10.41 -6.21
C THR A 84 11.35 -9.67 -5.24
N ALA A 85 11.94 -9.01 -4.23
CA ALA A 85 11.23 -8.13 -3.32
C ALA A 85 12.04 -6.85 -3.05
N THR A 86 11.34 -5.74 -2.85
CA THR A 86 11.95 -4.47 -2.44
C THR A 86 11.66 -4.21 -0.96
N PHE A 87 12.69 -4.23 -0.14
CA PHE A 87 12.56 -4.12 1.31
C PHE A 87 12.46 -2.67 1.78
N MET A 88 11.76 -2.48 2.91
CA MET A 88 11.71 -1.24 3.67
C MET A 88 12.46 -1.44 4.98
N ILE A 89 13.47 -0.59 5.22
CA ILE A 89 14.43 -0.78 6.32
C ILE A 89 14.03 -0.08 7.63
N LEU A 90 13.17 0.94 7.59
CA LEU A 90 12.75 1.73 8.76
C LEU A 90 11.30 1.44 9.21
N GLY A 91 10.83 0.23 8.93
CA GLY A 91 9.46 -0.19 9.25
C GLY A 91 8.41 0.24 8.20
N ALA A 92 7.15 -0.06 8.49
CA ALA A 92 6.00 0.20 7.60
C ALA A 92 5.39 1.61 7.70
N ILE A 93 5.77 2.40 8.71
CA ILE A 93 5.12 3.69 8.99
C ILE A 93 5.99 4.84 8.50
N CYS A 94 5.48 5.61 7.54
CA CYS A 94 6.12 6.84 7.11
C CYS A 94 5.61 8.03 7.93
N THR A 95 6.52 8.88 8.43
CA THR A 95 6.15 10.12 9.14
C THR A 95 5.68 11.23 8.19
N ARG A 96 5.90 11.06 6.88
CA ARG A 96 5.39 11.95 5.82
C ARG A 96 4.05 11.44 5.29
N ARG A 97 3.29 12.35 4.66
CA ARG A 97 1.92 12.08 4.20
C ARG A 97 1.72 12.47 2.73
N CYS A 98 2.52 11.89 1.83
CA CYS A 98 2.39 12.15 0.40
C CYS A 98 1.00 11.69 -0.10
N PRO A 99 0.19 12.53 -0.77
CA PRO A 99 -1.19 12.19 -1.18
C PRO A 99 -1.30 10.99 -2.14
N PHE A 100 -0.25 10.67 -2.88
CA PHE A 100 -0.24 9.55 -3.84
C PHE A 100 0.27 8.23 -3.23
N CYS A 101 0.80 8.28 -2.00
CA CYS A 101 1.52 7.17 -1.39
C CYS A 101 0.62 6.41 -0.43
N ASP A 102 0.58 5.10 -0.54
CA ASP A 102 -0.25 4.20 0.29
C ASP A 102 0.48 3.67 1.55
N VAL A 103 1.74 4.09 1.74
CA VAL A 103 2.56 3.75 2.93
C VAL A 103 2.15 4.53 4.16
#